data_AF-A0A924L4M4-F1
#
_entry.id   AF-A0A924L4M4-F1
#
_cell.length_a   1.000
_cell.length_b   1.000
_cell.length_c   1.000
_cell.angle_alpha   90.00
_cell.angle_beta   90.00
_cell.angle_gamma   90.00
#
_symmetry.space_group_name_H-M   'P 1'
#
loop_
_entity.id
_entity.type
_entity.pdbx_description
1 polymer ?
#
loop_
_entity_poly.entity_id
_entity_poly.type
_entity_poly.pdbx_seq_one_letter_code
_entity_poly.pdbx_strand_id
1 'polypeptide(L)' 'MHQVVINIEMSSVTAHATVVAALSSMDHVTLQDPVGMQECHLTVVIQTDDPDVVDIVREIAWEHDPRAVQHSLHLAEVS' A
#
# COMPACT_ATOMS: atom_id res chain seq x y z
N MET A 1 -12.90 1.66 -13.60
CA MET A 1 -11.97 2.06 -12.51
C MET A 1 -12.14 1.12 -11.35
N HIS A 2 -11.13 0.29 -11.08
CA HIS A 2 -11.13 -0.63 -9.95
C HIS A 2 -10.51 0.04 -8.73
N GLN A 3 -11.00 -0.32 -7.54
CA GLN A 3 -10.40 0.12 -6.28
C GLN A 3 -9.87 -1.08 -5.52
N VAL A 4 -8.59 -1.01 -5.14
CA VAL A 4 -7.95 -2.01 -4.29
C VAL A 4 -7.44 -1.33 -3.03
N VAL A 5 -7.75 -1.90 -1.87
CA VAL A 5 -7.22 -1.45 -0.59
C VAL A 5 -6.25 -2.50 -0.08
N ILE A 6 -5.01 -2.13 0.19
CA ILE A 6 -3.99 -2.99 0.76
C ILE A 6 -3.59 -2.44 2.12
N ASN A 7 -3.79 -3.22 3.17
CA ASN A 7 -3.20 -2.94 4.48
C ASN A 7 -1.84 -3.65 4.56
N ILE A 8 -0.80 -2.89 4.86
CA ILE A 8 0.57 -3.36 4.96
C ILE A 8 1.03 -3.14 6.39
N GLU A 9 1.39 -4.21 7.09
CA GLU A 9 2.06 -4.15 8.38
C GLU A 9 3.54 -4.43 8.16
N MET A 10 4.38 -3.41 8.39
CA MET A 10 5.82 -3.51 8.30
C MET A 10 6.44 -3.94 9.63
N SER A 11 7.64 -4.48 9.55
CA SER A 11 8.47 -4.89 10.67
C SER A 11 9.19 -3.73 11.35
N SER A 12 9.28 -2.55 10.72
CA SER A 12 9.95 -1.39 11.29
C SER A 12 9.47 -0.05 10.71
N VAL A 13 9.67 1.02 11.50
CA VAL A 13 9.38 2.41 11.11
C VAL A 13 10.25 2.88 9.93
N THR A 14 11.48 2.37 9.82
CA THR A 14 12.36 2.70 8.70
C THR A 14 11.84 2.10 7.40
N ALA A 15 11.38 0.86 7.42
CA ALA A 15 10.73 0.24 6.28
C ALA A 15 9.45 0.98 5.90
N HIS A 16 8.62 1.33 6.90
CA HIS A 16 7.42 2.13 6.70
C HIS A 16 7.72 3.46 5.99
N ALA A 17 8.65 4.26 6.52
CA ALA A 17 9.03 5.53 5.91
C ALA A 17 9.56 5.38 4.48
N THR A 18 10.31 4.31 4.20
CA THR A 18 10.86 4.02 2.86
C THR A 18 9.75 3.67 1.87
N VAL A 19 8.82 2.79 2.27
CA VAL A 19 7.68 2.39 1.44
C VAL A 19 6.74 3.57 1.21
N VAL A 20 6.43 4.36 2.24
CA VAL A 20 5.63 5.59 2.09
C VAL A 20 6.28 6.53 1.08
N ALA A 21 7.59 6.76 1.18
CA ALA A 21 8.30 7.63 0.24
C ALA A 21 8.26 7.10 -1.21
N ALA A 22 8.45 5.79 -1.40
CA ALA A 22 8.39 5.15 -2.71
C ALA A 22 6.99 5.28 -3.34
N LEU A 23 5.95 4.92 -2.56
CA LEU A 23 4.56 4.91 -3.05
C LEU A 23 3.96 6.31 -3.21
N SER A 24 4.43 7.32 -2.47
CA SER A 24 3.96 8.71 -2.59
C SER A 24 4.21 9.33 -3.97
N SER A 25 5.07 8.72 -4.79
CA SER A 25 5.37 9.17 -6.15
C SER A 25 4.44 8.58 -7.23
N MET A 26 3.52 7.69 -6.85
CA MET A 26 2.62 7.00 -7.79
C MET A 26 1.26 7.71 -7.90
N ASP A 27 0.88 8.11 -9.12
CA ASP A 27 -0.35 8.89 -9.38
C ASP A 27 -1.66 8.16 -9.03
N HIS A 28 -1.63 6.82 -9.02
CA HIS A 28 -2.81 5.97 -8.78
C HIS A 28 -2.98 5.54 -7.32
N VAL A 29 -2.10 6.01 -6.43
CA VAL A 29 -1.99 5.54 -5.05
C VAL A 29 -2.29 6.67 -4.07
N THR A 30 -3.22 6.41 -3.17
CA THR A 30 -3.48 7.25 -2.00
C THR A 30 -3.01 6.51 -0.75
N LEU A 31 -2.14 7.13 0.02
CA LEU A 31 -1.65 6.58 1.28
C LEU A 31 -2.49 7.10 2.45
N GLN A 32 -2.94 6.18 3.29
CA GLN A 32 -3.66 6.47 4.52
C GLN A 32 -2.85 5.90 5.68
N ASP A 33 -2.33 6.78 6.51
CA ASP A 33 -1.64 6.44 7.75
C ASP A 33 -2.61 6.69 8.91
N PRO A 34 -3.06 5.65 9.64
CA PRO A 34 -3.98 5.82 10.75
C PRO A 34 -3.31 6.59 11.88
N VAL A 35 -3.61 7.89 11.96
CA VAL A 35 -3.12 8.80 13.01
C VAL A 35 -3.33 8.16 14.39
N GLY A 36 -2.22 7.82 15.06
CA GLY A 36 -2.23 7.28 16.43
C GLY A 36 -2.20 5.75 16.56
N MET A 37 -2.13 4.99 15.46
CA MET A 37 -1.93 3.54 15.51
C MET A 37 -0.62 3.15 14.84
N GLN A 38 0.38 2.78 15.65
CA GLN A 38 1.59 2.03 15.31
C GLN A 38 2.29 2.45 13.99
N GLU A 39 3.48 3.05 14.14
CA GLU A 39 4.38 3.60 13.10
C GLU A 39 4.81 2.63 11.96
N CYS A 40 4.21 1.43 11.89
CA CYS A 40 4.49 0.38 10.93
C CYS A 40 3.25 -0.07 10.13
N HIS A 41 2.07 0.52 10.33
CA HIS A 41 0.87 0.17 9.55
C HIS A 41 0.60 1.21 8.46
N LEU A 42 0.53 0.75 7.21
CA LEU A 42 0.21 1.58 6.06
C LEU A 42 -1.03 1.04 5.35
N THR A 43 -2.03 1.89 5.17
CA THR A 43 -3.16 1.59 4.29
C THR A 43 -2.91 2.24 2.93
N VAL A 44 -2.93 1.43 1.87
CA VAL A 44 -2.71 1.86 0.49
C VAL A 44 -4.01 1.69 -0.28
N VAL A 45 -4.54 2.78 -0.81
CA VAL A 45 -5.73 2.78 -1.68
C VAL A 45 -5.26 3.01 -3.11
N ILE A 46 -5.53 2.04 -3.99
CA ILE A 46 -5.14 2.05 -5.39
C ILE A 46 -6.39 2.21 -6.23
N GLN A 47 -6.42 3.23 -7.09
CA GLN A 47 -7.51 3.50 -8.03
C GLN A 47 -6.95 3.48 -9.46
N THR A 48 -7.19 2.38 -10.15
CA THR A 48 -6.57 2.10 -11.46
C THR A 48 -7.42 1.11 -12.25
N ASP A 49 -7.31 1.15 -13.57
CA ASP A 49 -7.80 0.09 -14.47
C ASP A 49 -6.68 -0.88 -14.87
N ASP A 50 -5.44 -0.56 -14.50
CA ASP A 50 -4.26 -1.39 -14.74
C ASP A 50 -3.99 -2.30 -13.52
N PRO A 51 -4.17 -3.62 -13.65
CA PRO A 51 -3.91 -4.57 -12.56
C PRO A 51 -2.43 -4.61 -12.15
N ASP A 52 -1.49 -4.25 -13.04
CA ASP A 52 -0.06 -4.33 -12.78
C ASP A 52 0.38 -3.37 -11.66
N VAL A 53 -0.34 -2.25 -11.50
CA VAL A 53 -0.09 -1.28 -10.42
C VAL A 53 -0.24 -1.93 -9.04
N VAL A 54 -1.19 -2.86 -8.88
CA VAL A 54 -1.38 -3.59 -7.61
C VAL A 54 -0.17 -4.45 -7.29
N ASP A 55 0.36 -5.15 -8.29
CA ASP A 55 1.54 -6.01 -8.13
C ASP A 55 2.80 -5.19 -7.85
N ILE A 56 2.98 -4.03 -8.52
CA ILE A 56 4.08 -3.09 -8.25
C ILE A 56 4.05 -2.61 -6.80
N VAL A 57 2.88 -2.22 -6.27
CA VAL A 57 2.76 -1.78 -4.86
C VAL A 57 3.18 -2.88 -3.90
N ARG A 58 2.77 -4.13 -4.17
CA ARG A 58 3.14 -5.30 -3.36
C ARG A 58 4.64 -5.58 -3.42
N GLU A 59 5.24 -5.44 -4.60
CA GLU A 59 6.67 -5.64 -4.82
C GLU A 59 7.50 -4.59 -4.08
N ILE A 60 7.14 -3.30 -4.16
CA ILE A 60 7.81 -2.21 -3.42
C ILE A 60 7.81 -2.49 -1.91
N ALA A 61 6.66 -2.92 -1.37
CA ALA A 61 6.56 -3.25 0.04
C ALA A 61 7.43 -4.46 0.42
N TRP A 62 7.50 -5.48 -0.44
CA TRP A 62 8.33 -6.67 -0.20
C TRP A 62 9.83 -6.41 -0.35
N GLU A 63 10.24 -5.56 -1.30
CA GLU A 63 11.64 -5.18 -1.52
C GLU A 63 12.21 -4.46 -0.30
N HIS A 64 11.42 -3.56 0.29
CA HIS A 64 11.84 -2.77 1.45
C HIS A 64 11.55 -3.46 2.79
N ASP A 65 10.65 -4.45 2.80
CA ASP A 65 10.38 -5.28 3.96
C ASP A 65 9.85 -6.68 3.58
N PRO A 66 10.74 -7.67 3.43
CA PRO A 66 10.35 -9.05 3.10
C PRO A 66 9.49 -9.72 4.19
N ARG A 67 9.39 -9.13 5.38
CA ARG A 67 8.58 -9.62 6.50
C ARG A 67 7.23 -8.91 6.59
N ALA A 68 6.96 -7.93 5.72
CA ALA A 68 5.71 -7.21 5.75
C ALA A 68 4.53 -8.16 5.50
N VAL A 69 3.51 -8.03 6.33
CA VAL A 69 2.25 -8.74 6.16
C VAL A 69 1.31 -7.86 5.35
N GLN A 70 0.75 -8.41 4.27
CA GLN A 70 -0.11 -7.67 3.34
C GLN A 70 -1.50 -8.30 3.29
N HIS A 71 -2.53 -7.51 3.57
CA HIS A 71 -3.93 -7.89 3.46
C HIS A 71 -4.63 -7.01 2.44
N SER A 72 -5.07 -7.58 1.32
CA SER A 72 -5.76 -6.85 0.26
C SER A 72 -7.26 -7.13 0.22
N LEU A 73 -8.06 -6.07 0.09
CA LEU A 73 -9.47 -6.12 -0.24
C LEU A 73 -9.68 -5.55 -1.65
N HIS A 74 -10.21 -6.37 -2.56
CA HIS A 74 -10.58 -5.93 -3.90
C HIS A 74 -12.04 -5.47 -3.89
N LEU A 75 -12.28 -4.18 -4.15
CA LEU A 75 -13.62 -3.63 -4.27
C LEU A 75 -13.95 -3.51 -5.76
N ALA A 76 -14.73 -4.44 -6.27
CA ALA A 76 -15.26 -4.35 -7.63
C ALA A 76 -16.30 -3.21 -7.72
N GLU A 77 -16.15 -2.38 -8.75
CA GLU A 77 -16.98 -1.25 -9.19
C GLU A 77 -17.89 -0.58 -8.14
N VAL A 78 -17.48 0.62 -7.70
CA VAL A 78 -18.46 1.61 -7.23
C VAL A 78 -19.09 2.20 -8.49
N SER A 79 -20.31 1.76 -8.80
CA SER A 79 -21.17 2.29 -9.88
C SER A 79 -21.62 3.72 -9.59
#